data_AF-A0A535RXJ6-F1
#
_entry.id   AF-A0A535RXJ6-F1
#
_cell.length_a   1.000
_cell.length_b   1.000
_cell.length_c   1.000
_cell.angle_alpha   90.00
_cell.angle_beta   90.00
_cell.angle_gamma   90.00
#
_symmetry.space_group_name_H-M   'P 1'
#
loop_
_entity.id
_entity.type
_entity.pdbx_description
1 polymer ?
#
loop_
_entity_poly.entity_id
_entity_poly.type
_entity_poly.pdbx_seq_one_letter_code
_entity_poly.pdbx_strand_id
1 'polypeptide(L)'
;MGDVVDIKGYASARDRKLLASIVQSAQLAQAFATYERSYFLSSLDDQHKIAERLSEMGQDAAKLSSALRERTPQIPWAQLIEAGEMARRPEPDPKELWTAVKRVVPRVTAELGPLVGDAASVFSWTPPPKPKRAAKARPASKRAR
;
A
#
# COMPACT_ATOMS: atom_id res chain seq x y z
N MET A 1 24.00 -0.12 -6.35
CA MET A 1 23.30 -1.08 -7.23
C MET A 1 22.81 -2.19 -6.34
N GLY A 2 21.54 -2.19 -5.96
CA GLY A 2 20.95 -3.29 -5.19
C GLY A 2 20.54 -4.39 -6.15
N ASP A 3 21.00 -5.61 -5.89
CA ASP A 3 20.59 -6.79 -6.64
C ASP A 3 19.06 -6.84 -6.72
N VAL A 4 18.53 -6.77 -7.94
CA VAL A 4 17.12 -7.03 -8.20
C VAL A 4 16.91 -8.50 -7.87
N VAL A 5 16.31 -8.79 -6.72
CA VAL A 5 16.03 -10.15 -6.27
C VAL A 5 15.22 -10.86 -7.36
N ASP A 6 15.83 -11.82 -8.05
CA ASP A 6 15.15 -12.59 -9.08
C ASP A 6 14.15 -13.55 -8.42
N ILE A 7 12.93 -13.04 -8.21
CA ILE A 7 11.81 -13.78 -7.62
C ILE A 7 11.48 -15.03 -8.44
N LYS A 8 11.76 -15.06 -9.74
CA LYS A 8 11.42 -16.22 -10.60
C LYS A 8 12.21 -17.46 -10.21
N GLY A 9 13.41 -17.32 -9.63
CA GLY A 9 14.24 -18.44 -9.19
C GLY A 9 13.87 -19.03 -7.83
N TYR A 10 13.16 -18.28 -6.97
CA TYR A 10 12.96 -18.65 -5.56
C TYR A 10 11.51 -18.65 -5.08
N ALA A 11 10.60 -17.93 -5.75
CA ALA A 11 9.18 -17.97 -5.42
C ALA A 11 8.50 -19.13 -6.12
N SER A 12 7.84 -19.98 -5.33
CA SER A 12 6.98 -21.03 -5.87
C SER A 12 5.86 -20.43 -6.73
N ALA A 13 5.22 -21.25 -7.57
CA ALA A 13 4.02 -20.81 -8.30
C ALA A 13 2.92 -20.28 -7.36
N ARG A 14 2.82 -20.85 -6.16
CA ARG A 14 1.93 -20.38 -5.10
C ARG A 14 2.32 -19.01 -4.58
N ASP A 15 3.59 -18.81 -4.25
CA ASP A 15 4.09 -17.53 -3.74
C ASP A 15 3.89 -16.41 -4.77
N ARG A 16 4.16 -16.67 -6.05
CA ARG A 16 3.90 -15.69 -7.12
C ARG A 16 2.43 -15.31 -7.23
N LYS A 17 1.51 -16.26 -7.07
CA LYS A 17 0.06 -15.99 -7.05
C LYS A 17 -0.32 -15.13 -5.84
N LEU A 18 0.22 -15.43 -4.66
CA LEU A 18 -0.02 -14.65 -3.44
C LEU A 18 0.54 -13.23 -3.57
N LEU A 19 1.75 -13.06 -4.12
CA LEU A 19 2.33 -11.75 -4.38
C LEU A 19 1.47 -10.91 -5.33
N ALA A 20 0.95 -11.51 -6.41
CA ALA A 20 0.04 -10.82 -7.33
C ALA A 20 -1.26 -10.40 -6.63
N SER A 21 -1.83 -11.28 -5.80
CA SER A 21 -3.03 -10.98 -4.99
C SER A 21 -2.78 -9.80 -4.03
N ILE A 22 -1.65 -9.80 -3.32
CA ILE A 22 -1.26 -8.71 -2.42
C ILE A 22 -1.15 -7.38 -3.17
N VAL A 23 -0.54 -7.37 -4.36
CA VAL A 23 -0.42 -6.15 -5.18
C VAL A 23 -1.79 -5.64 -5.63
N GLN A 24 -2.67 -6.53 -6.09
CA GLN A 24 -4.02 -6.17 -6.51
C GLN A 24 -4.83 -5.57 -5.35
N SER A 25 -4.84 -6.22 -4.19
CA SER A 25 -5.54 -5.69 -3.00
C SER A 25 -4.92 -4.40 -2.50
N ALA A 26 -3.59 -4.21 -2.63
CA ALA A 26 -2.91 -2.97 -2.30
C ALA A 26 -3.36 -1.79 -3.19
N GLN A 27 -3.44 -2.01 -4.49
CA GLN A 27 -3.89 -1.00 -5.46
C GLN A 27 -5.35 -0.58 -5.18
N LEU A 28 -6.23 -1.55 -4.89
CA LEU A 28 -7.62 -1.28 -4.52
C LEU A 28 -7.72 -0.51 -3.20
N ALA A 29 -6.99 -0.92 -2.16
CA ALA A 29 -6.96 -0.20 -0.88
C ALA A 29 -6.48 1.25 -1.05
N GLN A 30 -5.48 1.49 -1.91
CA GLN A 30 -5.00 2.84 -2.22
C GLN A 30 -6.06 3.68 -2.95
N ALA A 31 -6.80 3.08 -3.89
CA ALA A 31 -7.87 3.76 -4.61
C ALA A 31 -9.02 4.19 -3.68
N PHE A 32 -9.39 3.37 -2.68
CA PHE A 32 -10.36 3.78 -1.67
C PHE A 32 -9.82 4.87 -0.72
N ALA A 33 -8.51 4.89 -0.50
CA ALA A 33 -7.85 5.91 0.29
C ALA A 33 -7.51 7.20 -0.48
N THR A 34 -8.01 7.42 -1.70
CA THR A 34 -7.70 8.63 -2.48
C THR A 34 -8.19 9.91 -1.82
N TYR A 35 -9.33 9.83 -1.15
CA TYR A 35 -10.04 10.97 -0.57
C TYR A 35 -9.42 11.45 0.75
N GLU A 36 -9.91 12.56 1.30
CA GLU A 36 -9.46 13.04 2.61
C GLU A 36 -9.91 12.09 3.73
N ARG A 37 -9.16 12.07 4.84
CA ARG A 37 -9.44 11.22 6.00
C ARG A 37 -10.85 11.41 6.56
N SER A 38 -11.37 12.63 6.54
CA SER A 38 -12.72 12.95 7.03
C SER A 38 -13.81 12.20 6.27
N TYR A 39 -13.70 12.11 4.94
CA TYR A 39 -14.64 11.37 4.10
C TYR A 39 -14.61 9.88 4.41
N PHE A 40 -13.41 9.31 4.54
CA PHE A 40 -13.26 7.91 4.94
C PHE A 40 -13.90 7.61 6.31
N LEU A 41 -13.68 8.48 7.30
CA LEU A 41 -14.28 8.30 8.64
C LEU A 41 -15.81 8.41 8.64
N SER A 42 -16.40 9.06 7.64
CA SER A 42 -17.86 9.15 7.48
C SER A 42 -18.48 8.06 6.61
N SER A 43 -17.67 7.27 5.89
CA SER A 43 -18.14 6.26 4.94
C SER A 43 -17.89 4.86 5.48
N LEU A 44 -18.93 4.22 6.01
CA LEU A 44 -18.86 2.83 6.48
C LEU A 44 -18.52 1.86 5.34
N ASP A 45 -19.01 2.14 4.14
CA ASP A 45 -18.73 1.33 2.95
C ASP A 45 -17.23 1.34 2.58
N ASP A 46 -16.59 2.52 2.61
CA ASP A 46 -15.14 2.61 2.36
C ASP A 46 -14.32 1.97 3.49
N GLN A 47 -14.78 2.08 4.74
CA GLN A 47 -14.16 1.40 5.89
C GLN A 47 -14.18 -0.12 5.71
N HIS A 48 -15.33 -0.68 5.31
CA HIS A 48 -15.50 -2.10 5.06
C HIS A 48 -14.62 -2.58 3.88
N LYS A 49 -14.62 -1.84 2.77
CA LYS A 49 -13.79 -2.16 1.60
C LYS A 49 -12.30 -2.13 1.93
N ILE A 50 -11.85 -1.12 2.68
CA ILE A 50 -10.45 -1.04 3.12
C ILE A 50 -10.11 -2.18 4.09
N ALA A 51 -11.00 -2.50 5.03
CA ALA A 51 -10.80 -3.60 5.97
C ALA A 51 -10.70 -4.95 5.25
N GLU A 52 -11.58 -5.21 4.29
CA GLU A 52 -11.56 -6.41 3.44
C GLU A 52 -10.20 -6.54 2.73
N ARG A 53 -9.75 -5.49 2.04
CA ARG A 53 -8.47 -5.53 1.30
C ARG A 53 -7.27 -5.69 2.22
N LEU A 54 -7.23 -5.00 3.36
CA LEU A 54 -6.15 -5.17 4.35
C LEU A 54 -6.13 -6.60 4.92
N SER A 55 -7.30 -7.16 5.22
CA SER A 55 -7.44 -8.54 5.67
C SER A 55 -6.89 -9.53 4.63
N GLU A 56 -7.29 -9.40 3.37
CA GLU A 56 -6.79 -10.23 2.27
C GLU A 56 -5.26 -10.14 2.15
N MET A 57 -4.70 -8.92 2.14
CA MET A 57 -3.26 -8.72 2.03
C MET A 57 -2.49 -9.35 3.20
N GLY A 58 -2.99 -9.19 4.43
CA GLY A 58 -2.35 -9.76 5.62
C GLY A 58 -2.41 -11.29 5.63
N GLN A 59 -3.54 -11.88 5.23
CA GLN A 59 -3.68 -13.34 5.09
C GLN A 59 -2.75 -13.90 4.03
N ASP A 60 -2.67 -13.25 2.87
CA ASP A 60 -1.81 -13.72 1.79
C ASP A 60 -0.33 -13.56 2.14
N ALA A 61 0.05 -12.47 2.82
CA ALA A 61 1.38 -12.27 3.37
C ALA A 61 1.75 -13.35 4.42
N ALA A 62 0.81 -13.76 5.27
CA ALA A 62 1.03 -14.82 6.25
C ALA A 62 1.22 -16.20 5.60
N LYS A 63 0.60 -16.44 4.43
CA LYS A 63 0.70 -17.68 3.65
C LYS A 63 1.98 -17.76 2.79
N LEU A 64 2.73 -16.67 2.64
CA LEU A 64 4.00 -16.67 1.92
C LEU A 64 5.03 -17.56 2.63
N SER A 65 5.84 -18.24 1.84
CA SER A 65 6.98 -19.00 2.36
C SER A 65 7.93 -18.12 3.20
N SER A 66 8.51 -18.68 4.26
CA SER A 66 9.48 -17.97 5.11
C SER A 66 10.70 -17.55 4.30
N ALA A 67 11.20 -18.42 3.41
CA ALA A 67 12.33 -18.14 2.52
C ALA A 67 12.13 -16.87 1.67
N LEU A 68 10.92 -16.64 1.15
CA LEU A 68 10.61 -15.44 0.39
C LEU A 68 10.59 -14.19 1.28
N ARG A 69 9.96 -14.28 2.47
CA ARG A 69 9.90 -13.16 3.42
C ARG A 69 11.27 -12.77 3.95
N GLU A 70 12.14 -13.74 4.23
CA GLU A 70 13.52 -13.54 4.68
C GLU A 70 14.41 -12.90 3.61
N ARG A 71 14.17 -13.24 2.33
CA ARG A 71 14.90 -12.65 1.19
C ARG A 71 14.39 -11.28 0.75
N THR A 72 13.22 -10.87 1.24
CA THR A 72 12.63 -9.56 0.96
C THR A 72 12.42 -8.75 2.25
N PRO A 73 13.47 -8.53 3.07
CA PRO A 73 13.34 -7.89 4.37
C PRO A 73 12.94 -6.40 4.27
N GLN A 74 13.09 -5.79 3.09
CA GLN A 74 12.66 -4.43 2.83
C GLN A 74 11.12 -4.28 2.83
N ILE A 75 10.39 -5.37 2.57
CA ILE A 75 8.93 -5.36 2.63
C ILE A 75 8.50 -5.55 4.09
N PRO A 76 7.63 -4.67 4.63
CA PRO A 76 7.22 -4.74 6.03
C PRO A 76 6.17 -5.84 6.26
N TRP A 77 6.53 -7.11 6.03
CA TRP A 77 5.63 -8.27 6.11
C TRP A 77 4.91 -8.40 7.44
N ALA A 78 5.62 -8.22 8.56
CA ALA A 78 5.04 -8.32 9.89
C ALA A 78 3.94 -7.26 10.10
N GLN A 79 4.23 -6.00 9.73
CA GLN A 79 3.25 -4.90 9.85
C GLN A 79 2.04 -5.12 8.95
N LEU A 80 2.24 -5.74 7.77
CA LEU A 80 1.14 -6.07 6.87
C LEU A 80 0.23 -7.18 7.44
N ILE A 81 0.83 -8.22 8.02
CA ILE A 81 0.10 -9.30 8.67
C ILE A 81 -0.68 -8.76 9.87
N GLU A 82 -0.04 -7.95 10.73
CA GLU A 82 -0.69 -7.29 11.86
C GLU A 82 -1.85 -6.39 11.43
N ALA A 83 -1.67 -5.61 10.36
CA ALA A 83 -2.72 -4.76 9.82
C ALA A 83 -3.91 -5.58 9.30
N GLY A 84 -3.66 -6.72 8.65
CA GLY A 84 -4.72 -7.62 8.20
C GLY A 84 -5.48 -8.28 9.33
N GLU A 85 -4.79 -8.71 10.39
CA GLU A 85 -5.44 -9.27 11.58
C GLU A 85 -6.26 -8.22 12.34
N MET A 86 -5.77 -6.97 12.43
CA MET A 86 -6.56 -5.85 12.97
C MET A 86 -7.83 -5.61 12.13
N ALA A 87 -7.72 -5.65 10.81
CA ALA A 87 -8.85 -5.42 9.90
C ALA A 87 -9.92 -6.53 9.94
N ARG A 88 -9.59 -7.73 10.46
CA ARG A 88 -10.52 -8.86 10.62
C ARG A 88 -11.33 -8.82 11.91
N ARG A 89 -11.04 -7.89 12.82
CA ARG A 89 -11.82 -7.74 14.05
C ARG A 89 -13.28 -7.41 13.71
N PRO A 90 -14.26 -7.80 14.55
CA PRO A 90 -15.67 -7.51 14.28
C PRO A 90 -15.95 -6.02 14.08
N GLU A 91 -15.23 -5.16 14.81
CA GLU A 91 -15.29 -3.70 14.71
C GLU A 91 -13.86 -3.14 14.69
N PRO A 92 -13.22 -3.04 13.51
CA PRO A 92 -11.90 -2.46 13.38
C PRO A 92 -11.96 -0.94 13.56
N ASP A 93 -11.00 -0.33 14.27
CA ASP A 93 -10.96 1.14 14.42
C ASP A 93 -10.69 1.79 13.05
N PRO A 94 -11.59 2.63 12.53
CA PRO A 94 -11.38 3.34 11.26
C PRO A 94 -10.07 4.14 11.24
N LYS A 95 -9.65 4.71 12.37
CA LYS A 95 -8.39 5.47 12.43
C LYS A 95 -7.17 4.57 12.23
N GLU A 96 -7.21 3.34 12.73
CA GLU A 96 -6.17 2.34 12.54
C GLU A 96 -6.15 1.84 11.09
N LEU A 97 -7.31 1.52 10.52
CA LEU A 97 -7.46 1.16 9.10
C LEU A 97 -6.85 2.22 8.18
N TRP A 98 -7.21 3.49 8.41
CA TRP A 98 -6.66 4.61 7.65
C TRP A 98 -5.14 4.72 7.76
N THR A 99 -4.62 4.51 8.98
CA THR A 99 -3.17 4.58 9.25
C THR A 99 -2.44 3.45 8.53
N ALA A 100 -2.97 2.23 8.58
CA ALA A 100 -2.44 1.06 7.88
C ALA A 100 -2.40 1.30 6.36
N VAL A 101 -3.52 1.75 5.76
CA VAL A 101 -3.57 2.04 4.32
C VAL A 101 -2.65 3.18 3.91
N LYS A 102 -2.42 4.19 4.75
CA LYS A 102 -1.54 5.31 4.39
C LYS A 102 -0.06 5.07 4.66
N ARG A 103 0.30 4.15 5.55
CA ARG A 103 1.69 3.91 5.95
C ARG A 103 2.25 2.59 5.45
N VAL A 104 1.49 1.51 5.57
CA VAL A 104 1.97 0.16 5.28
C VAL A 104 1.79 -0.15 3.80
N VAL A 105 0.58 0.08 3.26
CA VAL A 105 0.25 -0.27 1.87
C VAL A 105 1.18 0.42 0.84
N PRO A 106 1.50 1.73 0.92
CA PRO A 106 2.37 2.36 -0.06
C PRO A 106 3.81 1.83 -0.06
N ARG A 107 4.31 1.44 1.12
CA ARG A 107 5.64 0.81 1.23
C ARG A 107 5.63 -0.57 0.60
N VAL A 108 4.61 -1.38 0.89
CA VAL A 108 4.43 -2.71 0.30
C VAL A 108 4.35 -2.62 -1.22
N THR A 109 3.54 -1.70 -1.78
CA THR A 109 3.42 -1.52 -3.23
C THR A 109 4.73 -1.05 -3.88
N ALA A 110 5.44 -0.11 -3.26
CA ALA A 110 6.70 0.42 -3.80
C ALA A 110 7.79 -0.66 -3.88
N GLU A 111 7.90 -1.50 -2.86
CA GLU A 111 8.89 -2.56 -2.80
C GLU A 111 8.49 -3.80 -3.62
N LEU A 112 7.20 -4.09 -3.75
CA LEU A 112 6.70 -5.20 -4.58
C LEU A 112 6.69 -4.90 -6.08
N GLY A 113 6.57 -3.63 -6.49
CA GLY A 113 6.53 -3.23 -7.90
C GLY A 113 7.70 -3.79 -8.73
N PRO A 114 8.96 -3.57 -8.32
CA PRO A 114 10.14 -4.11 -9.02
C PRO A 114 10.21 -5.65 -9.06
N LEU A 115 9.58 -6.29 -8.08
CA LEU A 115 9.69 -7.71 -7.77
C LEU A 115 8.69 -8.57 -8.57
N VAL A 116 7.50 -8.03 -8.86
CA VAL A 116 6.45 -8.70 -9.65
C VAL A 116 6.62 -8.44 -11.16
N GLY A 117 7.44 -7.46 -11.55
CA GLY A 117 7.68 -7.09 -12.94
C GLY A 117 6.42 -6.54 -13.63
N ASP A 118 6.44 -6.47 -14.97
CA ASP A 118 5.37 -5.84 -15.78
C ASP A 118 3.98 -6.49 -15.64
N ALA A 119 3.88 -7.69 -15.06
CA ALA A 119 2.59 -8.34 -14.79
C ALA A 119 1.74 -7.56 -13.77
N ALA A 120 2.35 -6.77 -12.89
CA ALA A 120 1.66 -5.85 -11.98
C ALA A 120 1.34 -4.48 -12.61
N SER A 121 2.02 -4.11 -13.71
CA SER A 121 1.86 -2.80 -14.37
C SER A 121 0.46 -2.58 -14.94
N VAL A 122 -0.26 -3.66 -15.28
CA VAL A 122 -1.56 -3.61 -15.97
C VAL A 122 -2.65 -2.88 -15.16
N PHE A 123 -2.51 -2.82 -13.82
CA PHE A 123 -3.45 -2.13 -12.92
C PHE A 123 -2.78 -1.07 -12.04
N SER A 124 -1.74 -0.39 -12.54
CA SER A 124 -1.10 0.72 -11.81
C SER A 124 -2.06 1.91 -11.70
N TRP A 125 -2.92 1.90 -10.68
CA TRP A 125 -3.76 3.03 -10.35
C TRP A 125 -2.87 4.23 -10.01
N THR A 126 -2.86 5.22 -10.90
CA THR A 126 -2.07 6.44 -10.71
C THR A 126 -3.00 7.47 -10.06
N PRO A 127 -2.76 7.88 -8.80
CA PRO A 127 -3.57 8.92 -8.18
C PRO A 127 -3.52 10.19 -9.04
N PRO A 128 -4.63 10.93 -9.18
CA PRO A 128 -4.60 12.21 -9.88
C PRO A 128 -3.58 13.15 -9.20
N PRO A 129 -2.77 13.90 -9.97
CA PRO A 129 -1.77 14.78 -9.41
C PRO A 129 -2.45 15.80 -8.49
N LYS A 130 -2.02 15.86 -7.22
CA LYS A 130 -2.51 16.87 -6.28
C LYS A 130 -2.27 18.27 -6.88
N PRO A 131 -3.28 19.17 -6.90
CA PRO A 131 -3.09 20.51 -7.42
C PRO A 131 -1.98 21.20 -6.63
N LYS A 132 -0.91 21.61 -7.31
CA LYS A 132 0.19 22.35 -6.70
C LYS A 132 -0.39 23.63 -6.10
N ARG A 133 -0.45 23.68 -4.77
CA ARG A 133 -0.83 24.87 -4.02
C ARG A 133 0.11 25.99 -4.46
N ALA A 134 -0.40 26.95 -5.23
CA ALA A 134 0.38 28.05 -5.78
C ALA A 134 1.13 28.74 -4.62
N ALA A 135 2.45 28.72 -4.69
CA ALA A 135 3.30 29.40 -3.73
C ALA A 135 2.96 30.89 -3.78
N LYS A 136 2.42 31.43 -2.67
CA LYS A 136 2.19 32.87 -2.49
C LYS A 136 3.52 33.59 -2.77
N ALA A 137 3.54 34.38 -3.84
CA ALA A 137 4.64 35.29 -4.14
C ALA A 137 4.87 36.22 -2.94
N ARG A 138 6.08 36.19 -2.37
CA ARG A 138 6.51 37.19 -1.39
C ARG A 138 6.66 38.52 -2.13
N PRO A 139 6.05 39.63 -1.67
CA PRO A 139 6.23 40.93 -2.31
C PRO A 139 7.69 41.38 -2.14
N ALA A 140 8.31 41.77 -3.26
CA ALA A 140 9.67 42.29 -3.31
C ALA A 140 9.79 43.55 -2.42
N SER A 141 10.79 43.58 -1.55
CA SER A 141 11.09 44.76 -0.74
C SER A 141 11.52 45.91 -1.65
N LYS A 142 10.85 47.06 -1.49
CA LYS A 142 11.30 48.33 -2.06
C LYS A 142 12.67 48.67 -1.44
N ARG A 143 13.73 48.69 -2.26
CA ARG A 143 14.97 49.40 -1.94
C ARG A 143 14.65 50.90 -1.95
N ALA A 144 14.67 51.53 -0.78
CA ALA A 144 14.73 52.98 -0.66
C ALA A 144 16.14 53.46 -1.03
N ARG A 145 16.18 54.62 -1.69
CA ARG A 145 17.33 55.28 -2.28
C ARG A 145 17.89 56.32 -1.32
#